data_AF-A0A516KJK0-F1
#
_entry.id   AF-A0A516KJK0-F1
#
_cell.length_a   1.000
_cell.length_b   1.000
_cell.length_c   1.000
_cell.angle_alpha   90.00
_cell.angle_beta   90.00
_cell.angle_gamma   90.00
#
_symmetry.space_group_name_H-M   'P 1'
#
loop_
_entity.id
_entity.type
_entity.pdbx_description
1 polymer ?
#
loop_
_entity_poly.entity_id
_entity_poly.type
_entity_poly.pdbx_seq_one_letter_code
_entity_poly.pdbx_strand_id
1 'polypeptide(L)'
;MKYQVSIGFRTLFSSITFFYGHVTILLLALIPSLIRAYQMLQNLDTPLILELVVESTRIIMFVLMVPLLEKREYAVIKQKTFWDELLASASLKLKNNFPHIFIAQLVIYILILAVLGNVLIRILVNSSFLYIIELFSLDGYAESAVYHAYLYFLKNISIIPLTMVFVLKVIGVGQSIRR
;
A
#
# COMPACT_ATOMS: atom_id res chain seq x y z
N MET A 1 -19.86 -10.97 -15.80
CA MET A 1 -18.54 -11.42 -15.30
C MET A 1 -17.35 -10.79 -16.04
N LYS A 2 -17.18 -10.94 -17.36
CA LYS A 2 -16.03 -10.37 -18.11
C LYS A 2 -15.80 -8.86 -17.88
N TYR A 3 -16.86 -8.06 -17.88
CA TYR A 3 -16.79 -6.62 -17.64
C TYR A 3 -16.30 -6.26 -16.22
N GLN A 4 -16.80 -6.96 -15.20
CA GLN A 4 -16.44 -6.72 -13.78
C GLN A 4 -14.98 -7.07 -13.50
N VAL A 5 -14.50 -8.18 -14.07
CA VAL A 5 -13.10 -8.60 -13.97
C VAL A 5 -12.17 -7.58 -14.63
N SER A 6 -12.53 -7.07 -15.81
CA SER A 6 -11.78 -6.02 -16.50
C SER A 6 -11.65 -4.74 -15.66
N ILE A 7 -12.72 -4.32 -14.97
CA ILE A 7 -12.68 -3.17 -14.06
C ILE A 7 -11.68 -3.40 -12.91
N GLY A 8 -11.67 -4.59 -12.32
CA GLY A 8 -10.73 -4.89 -11.23
C GLY A 8 -9.27 -4.89 -11.68
N PHE A 9 -8.95 -5.49 -12.83
CA PHE A 9 -7.60 -5.44 -13.38
C PHE A 9 -7.17 -4.01 -13.74
N ARG A 10 -8.08 -3.22 -14.32
CA ARG A 10 -7.81 -1.80 -14.62
C ARG A 10 -7.55 -1.00 -13.34
N THR A 11 -8.33 -1.25 -12.28
CA THR A 11 -8.14 -0.62 -10.97
C THR A 11 -6.78 -0.99 -10.39
N LEU A 12 -6.41 -2.27 -10.44
CA LEU A 12 -5.12 -2.76 -9.98
C LEU A 12 -3.95 -2.14 -10.74
N PHE A 13 -3.94 -2.22 -12.07
CA PHE A 13 -2.85 -1.69 -12.87
C PHE A 13 -2.72 -0.17 -12.69
N SER A 14 -3.84 0.54 -12.65
CA SER A 14 -3.84 1.96 -12.34
C SER A 14 -3.29 2.25 -10.95
N SER A 15 -3.52 1.39 -9.94
CA SER A 15 -2.95 1.53 -8.60
C SER A 15 -1.44 1.36 -8.61
N ILE A 16 -0.94 0.36 -9.35
CA ILE A 16 0.49 0.12 -9.56
C ILE A 16 1.15 1.33 -10.22
N THR A 17 0.62 1.78 -11.36
CA THR A 17 1.16 2.95 -12.07
C THR A 17 1.13 4.21 -11.22
N PHE A 18 0.07 4.41 -10.44
CA PHE A 18 0.00 5.54 -9.52
C PHE A 18 1.09 5.46 -8.45
N PHE A 19 1.23 4.32 -7.76
CA PHE A 19 2.19 4.18 -6.68
C PHE A 19 3.63 4.39 -7.15
N TYR A 20 4.03 3.74 -8.24
CA TYR A 20 5.38 3.88 -8.78
C TYR A 20 5.63 5.21 -9.50
N GLY A 21 4.58 5.94 -9.89
CA GLY A 21 4.68 7.28 -10.46
C GLY A 21 4.87 8.40 -9.42
N HIS A 22 4.66 8.14 -8.12
CA HIS A 22 4.72 9.15 -7.07
C HIS A 22 5.86 8.87 -6.09
N VAL A 23 7.06 9.38 -6.43
CA VAL A 23 8.29 9.22 -5.63
C VAL A 23 8.09 9.65 -4.18
N THR A 24 7.32 10.71 -3.91
CA THR A 24 7.04 11.17 -2.55
C THR A 24 6.40 10.08 -1.68
N ILE A 25 5.48 9.29 -2.24
CA ILE A 25 4.83 8.19 -1.52
C ILE A 25 5.83 7.05 -1.30
N LEU A 26 6.66 6.73 -2.30
CA LEU A 26 7.71 5.73 -2.16
C LEU A 26 8.71 6.09 -1.05
N LEU A 27 9.12 7.37 -0.98
CA LEU A 27 10.02 7.86 0.06
C LEU A 27 9.36 7.80 1.45
N LEU A 28 8.08 8.15 1.56
CA LEU A 28 7.36 8.01 2.82
C LEU A 28 7.19 6.54 3.23
N ALA A 29 7.03 5.63 2.27
CA ALA A 29 6.92 4.19 2.52
C ALA A 29 8.24 3.56 3.01
N LEU A 30 9.39 4.22 2.82
CA LEU A 30 10.66 3.78 3.38
C LEU A 30 10.70 3.87 4.91
N ILE A 31 10.02 4.85 5.50
CA ILE A 31 10.01 5.03 6.95
C ILE A 31 9.40 3.79 7.65
N PRO A 32 8.15 3.38 7.36
CA PRO A 32 7.58 2.20 7.98
C PRO A 32 8.27 0.91 7.54
N SER A 33 8.88 0.85 6.35
CA SER A 33 9.61 -0.34 5.93
C SER A 33 10.91 -0.54 6.69
N LEU A 34 11.71 0.50 6.86
CA LEU A 34 12.96 0.45 7.62
C LEU A 34 12.70 0.19 9.10
N ILE A 35 11.72 0.90 9.69
CA ILE A 35 11.39 0.69 11.10
C ILE A 35 10.89 -0.74 11.32
N ARG A 36 9.97 -1.26 10.50
CA ARG A 36 9.50 -2.65 10.65
C ARG A 36 10.61 -3.67 10.41
N ALA A 37 11.53 -3.41 9.49
CA ALA A 37 12.70 -4.27 9.29
C ALA A 37 13.58 -4.31 10.53
N TYR A 38 13.89 -3.13 11.11
CA TYR A 38 14.64 -3.00 12.34
C TYR A 38 13.96 -3.72 13.52
N GLN A 39 12.65 -3.57 13.67
CA GLN A 39 11.89 -4.26 14.72
C GLN A 39 11.98 -5.78 14.59
N MET A 40 11.91 -6.33 13.38
CA MET A 40 12.06 -7.77 13.16
C MET A 40 13.49 -8.24 13.43
N LEU A 41 14.49 -7.42 13.11
CA LEU A 41 15.89 -7.71 13.40
C LEU A 41 16.16 -7.80 14.91
N GLN A 42 15.45 -7.01 15.71
CA GLN A 42 15.49 -7.03 17.18
C GLN A 42 14.48 -8.00 17.81
N ASN A 43 13.93 -8.96 17.05
CA ASN A 43 12.91 -9.92 17.54
C ASN A 43 11.71 -9.26 18.24
N LEU A 44 11.27 -8.11 17.73
CA LEU A 44 10.18 -7.28 18.27
C LEU A 44 10.43 -6.67 19.66
N ASP A 45 11.65 -6.80 20.21
CA ASP A 45 12.04 -6.12 21.44
C ASP A 45 12.41 -4.66 21.17
N THR A 46 11.37 -3.86 20.88
CA THR A 46 11.55 -2.45 20.52
C THR A 46 10.54 -1.53 21.21
N PRO A 47 10.86 -0.25 21.42
CA PRO A 47 9.96 0.69 22.06
C PRO A 47 8.66 0.91 21.26
N LEU A 48 7.54 1.06 21.98
CA LEU A 48 6.21 1.34 21.41
C LEU A 48 6.18 2.60 20.53
N ILE A 49 7.08 3.55 20.77
CA ILE A 49 7.24 4.76 19.96
C ILE A 49 7.48 4.42 18.48
N LEU A 50 8.21 3.35 18.17
CA LEU A 50 8.45 2.94 16.78
C LEU A 50 7.16 2.48 16.09
N GLU A 51 6.27 1.80 16.81
CA GLU A 51 4.97 1.42 16.27
C GLU A 51 4.11 2.66 15.98
N LEU A 52 4.11 3.63 16.90
CA LEU A 52 3.41 4.89 16.71
C LEU A 52 3.91 5.63 15.47
N VAL A 53 5.23 5.66 15.24
CA VAL A 53 5.81 6.27 14.04
C VAL A 53 5.35 5.53 12.78
N VAL A 54 5.44 4.19 12.75
CA VAL A 54 5.01 3.36 11.61
C VAL A 54 3.55 3.65 11.23
N GLU A 55 2.64 3.60 12.21
CA GLU A 55 1.22 3.80 11.94
C GLU A 55 0.91 5.26 11.59
N SER A 56 1.56 6.23 12.24
CA SER A 56 1.40 7.65 11.92
C SER A 56 1.85 7.95 10.49
N THR A 57 2.99 7.39 10.04
CA THR A 57 3.43 7.56 8.65
C THR A 57 2.44 6.95 7.68
N ARG A 58 1.84 5.80 8.00
CA ARG A 58 0.81 5.19 7.14
C ARG A 58 -0.44 6.05 7.03
N ILE A 59 -0.89 6.65 8.13
CA ILE A 59 -2.02 7.59 8.12
C ILE A 59 -1.68 8.80 7.25
N ILE A 60 -0.48 9.38 7.42
CA ILE A 60 -0.02 10.52 6.62
C ILE A 60 0.02 10.16 5.13
N MET A 61 0.62 9.02 4.77
CA MET A 61 0.64 8.52 3.39
C MET A 61 -0.78 8.37 2.84
N PHE A 62 -1.68 7.74 3.60
CA PHE A 62 -3.06 7.53 3.19
C PHE A 62 -3.77 8.86 2.92
N VAL A 63 -3.64 9.84 3.81
CA VAL A 63 -4.23 11.18 3.65
C VAL A 63 -3.62 11.90 2.44
N LEU A 64 -2.31 11.80 2.21
CA LEU A 64 -1.62 12.43 1.07
C LEU A 64 -2.00 11.79 -0.28
N MET A 65 -2.29 10.49 -0.30
CA MET A 65 -2.76 9.80 -1.51
C MET A 65 -4.09 10.36 -2.01
N VAL A 66 -4.98 10.84 -1.13
CA VAL A 66 -6.32 11.32 -1.49
C VAL A 66 -6.28 12.51 -2.47
N PRO A 67 -5.67 13.68 -2.14
CA PRO A 67 -5.60 14.80 -3.07
C PRO A 67 -4.75 14.48 -4.31
N LEU A 68 -3.71 13.64 -4.18
CA LEU A 68 -2.91 13.19 -5.32
C LEU A 68 -3.75 12.40 -6.33
N LEU A 69 -4.61 11.50 -5.84
CA LEU A 69 -5.54 10.76 -6.67
C LEU A 69 -6.59 11.68 -7.31
N GLU A 70 -7.13 12.64 -6.55
CA GLU A 70 -8.06 13.66 -7.04
C GLU A 70 -7.40 14.74 -7.92
N LYS A 71 -6.06 14.72 -8.05
CA LYS A 71 -5.25 15.75 -8.75
C LYS A 71 -5.53 17.17 -8.24
N ARG A 72 -5.77 17.30 -6.93
CA ARG A 72 -5.97 18.58 -6.24
C ARG A 72 -4.72 18.92 -5.42
N GLU A 73 -4.59 20.20 -5.07
CA GLU A 73 -3.53 20.68 -4.19
C GLU A 73 -3.68 20.12 -2.77
N TYR A 74 -2.59 19.89 -2.06
CA TYR A 74 -2.63 19.38 -0.68
C TYR A 74 -3.36 20.31 0.30
N ALA A 75 -3.40 21.61 0.03
CA ALA A 75 -4.08 22.58 0.88
C ALA A 75 -5.58 22.29 1.05
N VAL A 76 -6.21 21.60 0.08
CA VAL A 76 -7.63 21.25 0.14
C VAL A 76 -7.97 20.27 1.26
N ILE A 77 -6.98 19.50 1.77
CA ILE A 77 -7.16 18.58 2.90
C ILE A 77 -7.70 19.31 4.14
N LYS A 78 -7.38 20.60 4.30
CA LYS A 78 -7.83 21.40 5.44
C LYS A 78 -9.29 21.85 5.32
N GLN A 79 -9.88 21.74 4.13
CA GLN A 79 -11.23 22.22 3.86
C GLN A 79 -12.24 21.11 4.14
N LYS A 80 -13.21 21.38 5.03
CA LYS A 80 -14.27 20.42 5.34
C LYS A 80 -15.10 20.05 4.10
N THR A 81 -15.38 21.04 3.24
CA THR A 81 -16.14 20.87 2.00
C THR A 81 -15.52 19.83 1.07
N PHE A 82 -14.19 19.76 0.99
CA PHE A 82 -13.49 18.75 0.20
C PHE A 82 -13.81 17.33 0.69
N TRP A 83 -13.80 17.11 2.00
CA TRP A 83 -14.13 15.81 2.59
C TRP A 83 -15.60 15.45 2.39
N ASP A 84 -16.51 16.41 2.53
CA ASP A 84 -17.95 16.21 2.30
C ASP A 84 -18.22 15.82 0.83
N GLU A 85 -17.58 16.51 -0.14
CA GLU A 85 -17.65 16.17 -1.58
C GLU A 85 -17.09 14.78 -1.88
N LEU A 86 -15.94 14.44 -1.28
CA LEU A 86 -15.28 13.16 -1.47
C LEU A 86 -16.13 12.03 -0.93
N LEU A 87 -16.69 12.17 0.28
CA LEU A 87 -17.55 11.18 0.92
C LEU A 87 -18.85 10.98 0.13
N ALA A 88 -19.49 12.06 -0.31
CA ALA A 88 -20.68 11.99 -1.15
C ALA A 88 -20.40 11.24 -2.47
N SER A 89 -19.27 11.57 -3.12
CA SER A 89 -18.85 10.93 -4.38
C SER A 89 -18.51 9.46 -4.20
N ALA A 90 -17.79 9.12 -3.12
CA ALA A 90 -17.40 7.77 -2.79
C ALA A 90 -18.62 6.90 -2.45
N SER A 91 -19.55 7.43 -1.66
CA SER A 91 -20.80 6.74 -1.32
C SER A 91 -21.64 6.44 -2.55
N LEU A 92 -21.76 7.40 -3.48
CA LEU A 92 -22.52 7.21 -4.71
C LEU A 92 -21.90 6.13 -5.60
N LYS A 93 -20.57 6.14 -5.75
CA LYS A 93 -19.86 5.11 -6.51
C LYS A 93 -19.95 3.73 -5.88
N LEU A 94 -19.76 3.64 -4.57
CA LEU A 94 -19.85 2.37 -3.87
C LEU A 94 -21.26 1.79 -4.03
N LYS A 95 -22.32 2.61 -3.87
CA LYS A 95 -23.70 2.20 -4.13
C LYS A 95 -23.92 1.68 -5.56
N ASN A 96 -23.34 2.36 -6.56
CA ASN A 96 -23.49 1.97 -7.97
C ASN A 96 -22.72 0.69 -8.34
N ASN A 97 -21.59 0.44 -7.67
CA ASN A 97 -20.72 -0.70 -7.94
C ASN A 97 -21.04 -1.93 -7.05
N PHE A 98 -21.82 -1.74 -6.00
CA PHE A 98 -22.20 -2.79 -5.07
C PHE A 98 -23.31 -3.68 -5.65
N PRO A 99 -23.32 -4.99 -5.37
CA PRO A 99 -22.26 -5.77 -4.75
C PRO A 99 -21.24 -6.32 -5.77
N HIS A 100 -21.64 -6.51 -7.03
CA HIS A 100 -20.91 -7.39 -7.94
C HIS A 100 -19.56 -6.84 -8.40
N ILE A 101 -19.43 -5.54 -8.68
CA ILE A 101 -18.15 -4.93 -9.08
C ILE A 101 -17.21 -4.88 -7.87
N PHE A 102 -17.74 -4.52 -6.70
CA PHE A 102 -16.98 -4.51 -5.45
C PHE A 102 -16.41 -5.90 -5.11
N ILE A 103 -17.21 -6.95 -5.20
CA ILE A 103 -16.76 -8.34 -4.97
C ILE A 103 -15.70 -8.74 -6.00
N ALA A 104 -15.88 -8.41 -7.29
CA ALA A 104 -14.89 -8.71 -8.31
C ALA A 104 -13.54 -8.01 -8.04
N GLN A 105 -13.57 -6.74 -7.61
CA GLN A 105 -12.38 -6.00 -7.20
C GLN A 105 -11.72 -6.63 -5.96
N LEU A 106 -12.51 -7.07 -4.98
CA LEU A 106 -12.02 -7.75 -3.78
C LEU A 106 -11.34 -9.09 -4.12
N VAL A 107 -11.95 -9.90 -5.00
CA VAL A 107 -11.36 -11.17 -5.45
C VAL A 107 -10.03 -10.92 -6.18
N ILE A 108 -9.98 -9.93 -7.06
CA ILE A 108 -8.74 -9.56 -7.76
C ILE A 108 -7.67 -9.08 -6.79
N TYR A 109 -8.04 -8.28 -5.79
CA TYR A 109 -7.15 -7.88 -4.72
C TYR A 109 -6.56 -9.09 -3.97
N ILE A 110 -7.41 -10.02 -3.55
CA ILE A 110 -6.97 -11.21 -2.80
C ILE A 110 -6.02 -12.05 -3.67
N LEU A 111 -6.40 -12.36 -4.91
CA LEU A 111 -5.60 -13.23 -5.77
C LEU A 111 -4.26 -12.60 -6.17
N ILE A 112 -4.27 -11.32 -6.55
CA ILE A 112 -3.09 -10.70 -7.17
C ILE A 112 -2.22 -9.98 -6.14
N LEU A 113 -2.79 -9.14 -5.28
CA LEU A 113 -1.99 -8.39 -4.30
C LEU A 113 -1.68 -9.22 -3.07
N ALA A 114 -2.69 -9.89 -2.50
CA ALA A 114 -2.50 -10.62 -1.26
C ALA A 114 -1.79 -11.96 -1.49
N VAL A 115 -2.20 -12.77 -2.46
CA VAL A 115 -1.55 -14.07 -2.72
C VAL A 115 -0.31 -13.90 -3.58
N LEU A 116 -0.47 -13.50 -4.85
CA LEU A 116 0.65 -13.45 -5.79
C LEU A 116 1.75 -12.47 -5.34
N GLY A 117 1.39 -11.28 -4.86
CA GLY A 117 2.34 -10.32 -4.31
C GLY A 117 3.17 -10.89 -3.17
N ASN A 118 2.55 -11.58 -2.21
CA ASN A 118 3.29 -12.21 -1.10
C ASN A 118 4.18 -13.36 -1.58
N VAL A 119 3.73 -14.15 -2.57
CA VAL A 119 4.53 -15.23 -3.17
C VAL A 119 5.77 -14.65 -3.87
N LEU A 120 5.60 -13.60 -4.68
CA LEU A 120 6.70 -12.93 -5.38
C LEU A 120 7.73 -12.35 -4.40
N ILE A 121 7.28 -11.71 -3.32
CA ILE A 121 8.19 -11.23 -2.27
C ILE A 121 8.96 -12.40 -1.65
N ARG A 122 8.29 -13.51 -1.30
CA ARG A 122 8.98 -14.67 -0.71
C ARG A 122 10.01 -15.26 -1.66
N ILE A 123 9.70 -15.37 -2.94
CA ILE A 123 10.65 -15.82 -3.96
C ILE A 123 11.84 -14.87 -4.00
N LEU A 124 11.60 -13.57 -4.09
CA LEU A 124 12.67 -12.57 -4.13
C LEU A 124 13.55 -12.62 -2.88
N VAL A 125 12.94 -12.71 -1.68
CA VAL A 125 13.67 -12.86 -0.41
C VAL A 125 14.54 -14.12 -0.46
N ASN A 126 13.97 -15.28 -0.73
CA ASN A 126 14.70 -16.55 -0.75
C ASN A 126 15.85 -16.54 -1.77
N SER A 127 15.63 -15.98 -2.96
CA SER A 127 16.62 -15.97 -4.03
C SER A 127 17.76 -14.97 -3.79
N SER A 128 17.53 -13.90 -3.03
CA SER A 128 18.54 -12.86 -2.76
C SER A 128 19.06 -12.87 -1.31
N PHE A 129 18.63 -13.83 -0.50
CA PHE A 129 18.85 -13.83 0.94
C PHE A 129 20.34 -13.80 1.32
N LEU A 130 21.14 -14.72 0.78
CA LEU A 130 22.57 -14.80 1.08
C LEU A 130 23.33 -13.53 0.66
N TYR A 131 22.98 -12.99 -0.52
CA TYR A 131 23.56 -11.75 -1.01
C TYR A 131 23.26 -10.57 -0.07
N ILE A 132 22.04 -10.49 0.46
CA ILE A 132 21.64 -9.43 1.39
C ILE A 132 22.35 -9.57 2.74
N ILE A 133 22.53 -10.80 3.25
CA ILE A 133 23.31 -11.03 4.48
C ILE A 133 24.73 -10.49 4.31
N GLU A 134 25.40 -10.87 3.22
CA GLU A 134 26.78 -10.48 2.93
C GLU A 134 26.90 -8.96 2.72
N LEU A 135 26.02 -8.39 1.89
CA LEU A 135 26.04 -6.96 1.54
C LEU A 135 25.90 -6.05 2.76
N PHE A 136 25.08 -6.45 3.74
CA PHE A 136 24.82 -5.67 4.95
C PHE A 136 25.57 -6.18 6.19
N SER A 137 26.45 -7.18 6.02
CA SER A 137 27.24 -7.82 7.10
C SER A 137 26.37 -8.24 8.28
N LEU A 138 25.26 -8.91 7.99
CA LEU A 138 24.25 -9.32 8.99
C LEU A 138 24.54 -10.69 9.64
N ASP A 139 25.74 -11.23 9.45
CA ASP A 139 26.15 -12.56 9.91
C ASP A 139 26.06 -12.74 11.45
N GLY A 140 26.06 -11.64 12.20
CA GLY A 140 25.91 -11.64 13.66
C GLY A 140 24.46 -11.76 14.16
N TYR A 141 23.46 -11.69 13.28
CA TYR A 141 22.05 -11.81 13.65
C TYR A 141 21.52 -13.22 13.38
N ALA A 142 20.48 -13.61 14.12
CA ALA A 142 19.79 -14.86 13.84
C ALA A 142 19.20 -14.85 12.41
N GLU A 143 19.41 -15.93 11.66
CA GLU A 143 18.97 -16.06 10.27
C GLU A 143 17.46 -15.77 10.10
N SER A 144 16.64 -16.25 11.04
CA SER A 144 15.20 -16.00 11.07
C SER A 144 14.87 -14.51 11.23
N ALA A 145 15.62 -13.78 12.07
CA ALA A 145 15.42 -12.35 12.29
C ALA A 145 15.75 -11.54 11.02
N VAL A 146 16.85 -11.87 10.34
CA VAL A 146 17.25 -11.25 9.07
C VAL A 146 16.23 -11.56 7.98
N TYR A 147 15.77 -12.81 7.89
CA TYR A 147 14.74 -13.23 6.94
C TYR A 147 13.46 -12.43 7.11
N HIS A 148 12.97 -12.30 8.35
CA HIS A 148 11.78 -11.53 8.65
C HIS A 148 11.99 -10.04 8.42
N ALA A 149 13.14 -9.48 8.81
CA ALA A 149 13.47 -8.08 8.54
C ALA A 149 13.38 -7.76 7.05
N TYR A 150 14.00 -8.58 6.20
CA TYR A 150 13.98 -8.37 4.75
C TYR A 150 12.58 -8.55 4.15
N LEU A 151 11.86 -9.59 4.58
CA LEU A 151 10.49 -9.84 4.12
C LEU A 151 9.53 -8.70 4.50
N TYR A 152 9.61 -8.19 5.72
CA TYR A 152 8.76 -7.08 6.16
C TYR A 152 9.17 -5.74 5.55
N PHE A 153 10.46 -5.51 5.30
CA PHE A 153 10.92 -4.36 4.53
C PHE A 153 10.22 -4.30 3.17
N LEU A 154 10.29 -5.39 2.40
CA LEU A 154 9.70 -5.46 1.07
C LEU A 154 8.17 -5.32 1.10
N LYS A 155 7.50 -5.93 2.08
CA LYS A 155 6.04 -5.79 2.22
C LYS A 155 5.61 -4.35 2.49
N ASN A 156 6.34 -3.64 3.35
CA ASN A 156 6.01 -2.28 3.78
C ASN A 156 6.35 -1.22 2.72
N ILE A 157 7.31 -1.48 1.84
CA ILE A 157 7.61 -0.58 0.71
C ILE A 157 6.74 -0.85 -0.52
N SER A 158 6.10 -2.03 -0.63
CA SER A 158 5.34 -2.42 -1.83
C SER A 158 3.85 -2.69 -1.56
N ILE A 159 3.51 -3.88 -1.06
CA ILE A 159 2.13 -4.39 -0.97
C ILE A 159 1.25 -3.48 -0.10
N ILE A 160 1.77 -3.01 1.03
CA ILE A 160 0.96 -2.22 1.99
C ILE A 160 0.54 -0.86 1.40
N PRO A 161 1.47 0.00 0.92
CA PRO A 161 1.08 1.24 0.25
C PRO A 161 0.22 1.00 -1.00
N LEU A 162 0.51 -0.04 -1.77
CA LEU A 162 -0.26 -0.37 -2.97
C LEU A 162 -1.70 -0.77 -2.64
N THR A 163 -1.91 -1.45 -1.51
CA THR A 163 -3.23 -1.78 -0.96
C THR A 163 -4.01 -0.51 -0.61
N MET A 164 -3.36 0.48 0.00
CA MET A 164 -4.00 1.76 0.33
C MET A 164 -4.52 2.46 -0.93
N VAL A 165 -3.68 2.56 -1.96
CA VAL A 165 -4.06 3.14 -3.26
C VAL A 165 -5.22 2.36 -3.88
N PHE A 166 -5.14 1.03 -3.86
CA PHE A 166 -6.18 0.17 -4.42
C PHE A 166 -7.53 0.40 -3.73
N VAL A 167 -7.55 0.41 -2.39
CA VAL A 167 -8.76 0.66 -1.60
C VAL A 167 -9.36 2.03 -1.92
N LEU A 168 -8.53 3.08 -1.96
CA LEU A 168 -8.97 4.44 -2.33
C LEU A 168 -9.63 4.46 -3.72
N LYS A 169 -9.06 3.75 -4.70
CA LYS A 169 -9.65 3.67 -6.04
C LYS A 169 -10.93 2.84 -6.10
N VAL A 170 -11.03 1.77 -5.31
CA VAL A 170 -12.25 0.94 -5.20
C VAL A 170 -13.41 1.76 -4.64
N ILE A 171 -13.19 2.53 -3.58
CA ILE A 171 -14.21 3.42 -3.03
C ILE A 171 -14.49 4.64 -3.91
N GLY A 172 -13.66 4.87 -4.93
CA GLY A 172 -13.96 5.80 -6.01
C GLY A 172 -13.14 7.08 -6.04
N VAL A 173 -12.15 7.23 -5.16
CA VAL A 173 -11.22 8.36 -5.12
C VAL A 173 -10.36 8.40 -6.39
N GLY A 174 -10.19 9.59 -6.95
CA GLY A 174 -9.36 9.89 -8.12
C GLY A 174 -9.94 9.42 -9.45
N GLN A 175 -11.18 8.96 -9.46
CA GLN A 175 -11.91 8.68 -10.70
C GLN A 175 -13.13 9.60 -10.82
N SER A 176 -12.93 10.89 -10.53
CA SER A 176 -13.88 11.96 -10.85
C SER A 176 -14.60 11.62 -12.15
N ILE A 177 -15.92 11.41 -12.04
CA ILE A 177 -16.80 11.34 -13.21
C ILE A 177 -16.47 12.60 -13.99
N ARG A 178 -15.85 12.46 -15.17
CA ARG A 178 -15.76 13.58 -16.12
C ARG A 178 -17.19 14.08 -16.28
N ARG A 179 -17.50 15.21 -15.65
CA ARG A 179 -18.60 16.07 -16.07
C ARG A 179 -18.15 16.76 -17.35
#